data_AF-A0A1Q6TZW7-F1
#
_entry.id   AF-A0A1Q6TZW7-F1
#
_cell.length_a   1.000
_cell.length_b   1.000
_cell.length_c   1.000
_cell.angle_alpha   90.00
_cell.angle_beta   90.00
_cell.angle_gamma   90.00
#
_symmetry.space_group_name_H-M   'P 1'
#
loop_
_entity.id
_entity.type
_entity.pdbx_description
1 polymer ?
#
loop_
_entity_poly.entity_id
_entity_poly.type
_entity_poly.pdbx_seq_one_letter_code
_entity_poly.pdbx_strand_id
1 'polypeptide(L)'
;MKIFQKIKIKNKQGKTRIIVIFGFPLLRFDIRKLKGGGKKTDMYIPAFLNDKKNNSNYNHVFYLKVNRNNNSTFVNLQHWIEIAEAMNAKYYIVCDNDKLKENIYKRVCFANPDIKFLKSCKNKRLKNIVNHIATGVWKNATYAHLTTFFHAKQQGTVNFWNIDADDTVFCMEPEKCAEALNQIEQYACKNDINVFSLDMWRSSTYGRHWSFGVTFVRGNENSFDIIEKKCANNWKNNYTEYAASFNLDWFFNYLKDNGYLSIETFYIENCMFFHCGDFYNVIGSHASLWHDGKIYYPIMSEIYGDKKLGILPVANDCIKFDTGIEKEYCQNYALKNLTFLTRMPEQLKKLHNIPEEYSPMS
;
A
#
# COMPACT_ATOMS: atom_id res chain seq x y z
N MET A 1 29.43 -6.68 -2.21
CA MET A 1 29.04 -5.30 -1.88
C MET A 1 29.52 -4.39 -3.01
N LYS A 2 28.66 -3.55 -3.62
CA LYS A 2 29.11 -2.64 -4.69
C LYS A 2 30.00 -1.55 -4.07
N ILE A 3 31.23 -1.42 -4.56
CA ILE A 3 32.20 -0.42 -4.08
C ILE A 3 31.73 0.99 -4.40
N PHE A 4 31.11 1.17 -5.58
CA PHE A 4 30.60 2.45 -6.05
C PHE A 4 29.21 2.25 -6.69
N GLN A 5 28.28 3.15 -6.39
CA GLN A 5 26.95 3.18 -6.99
C GLN A 5 26.48 4.62 -7.20
N LYS A 6 25.88 4.89 -8.35
CA LYS A 6 25.19 6.15 -8.65
C LYS A 6 23.69 5.94 -8.67
N ILE A 7 23.00 6.47 -7.67
CA ILE A 7 21.54 6.46 -7.59
C ILE A 7 21.02 7.70 -8.30
N LYS A 8 20.03 7.53 -9.18
CA LYS A 8 19.34 8.63 -9.87
C LYS A 8 17.89 8.60 -9.43
N ILE A 9 17.42 9.69 -8.85
CA ILE A 9 16.07 9.85 -8.33
C ILE A 9 15.37 10.92 -9.17
N LYS A 10 14.16 10.62 -9.65
CA LYS A 10 13.27 11.63 -10.23
C LYS A 10 12.49 12.30 -9.12
N ASN A 11 12.39 13.62 -9.14
CA ASN A 11 11.56 14.35 -8.20
C ASN A 11 10.72 15.42 -8.91
N LYS A 12 9.67 15.91 -8.24
CA LYS A 12 8.76 16.93 -8.79
C LYS A 12 9.49 18.20 -9.27
N GLN A 13 10.66 18.51 -8.71
CA GLN A 13 11.45 19.71 -9.03
C GLN A 13 12.59 19.46 -10.05
N GLY A 14 12.80 18.23 -10.51
CA GLY A 14 13.93 17.85 -11.35
C GLY A 14 14.50 16.44 -11.07
N LYS A 15 15.81 16.36 -10.83
CA LYS A 15 16.52 15.08 -10.66
C LYS A 15 17.55 15.18 -9.55
N THR A 16 17.58 14.20 -8.66
CA THR A 16 18.65 14.04 -7.67
C THR A 16 19.60 12.91 -8.08
N ARG A 17 20.90 13.11 -7.87
CA ARG A 17 21.94 12.07 -8.04
C ARG A 17 22.64 11.87 -6.72
N ILE A 18 22.74 10.64 -6.26
CA ILE A 18 23.47 10.28 -5.04
C ILE A 18 24.62 9.36 -5.42
N ILE A 19 25.82 9.71 -5.00
CA ILE A 19 27.02 8.88 -5.11
C ILE A 19 27.18 8.12 -3.79
N VAL A 20 27.13 6.80 -3.88
CA VAL A 20 27.26 5.87 -2.77
C VAL A 20 28.57 5.12 -2.94
N ILE A 21 29.42 5.12 -1.91
CA ILE A 21 30.68 4.36 -1.88
C ILE A 21 30.66 3.48 -0.63
N PHE A 22 30.99 2.19 -0.78
CA PHE A 22 30.89 1.17 0.28
C PHE A 22 29.52 1.14 1.00
N GLY A 23 28.44 1.48 0.29
CA GLY A 23 27.09 1.57 0.86
C GLY A 23 26.76 2.89 1.57
N PHE A 24 27.72 3.81 1.71
CA PHE A 24 27.50 5.11 2.35
C PHE A 24 27.27 6.21 1.31
N PRO A 25 26.20 7.02 1.43
CA PRO A 25 25.94 8.14 0.54
C PRO A 25 26.93 9.28 0.83
N LEU A 26 27.92 9.50 -0.05
CA LEU A 26 28.97 10.49 0.14
C LEU A 26 28.64 11.86 -0.47
N LEU A 27 27.98 11.88 -1.63
CA LEU A 27 27.65 13.12 -2.32
C LEU A 27 26.23 13.06 -2.88
N ARG A 28 25.49 14.14 -2.74
CA ARG A 28 24.19 14.35 -3.34
C ARG A 28 24.22 15.59 -4.23
N PHE A 29 23.66 15.48 -5.42
CA PHE A 29 23.49 16.56 -6.38
C PHE A 29 22.02 16.70 -6.70
N ASP A 30 21.41 17.84 -6.39
CA ASP A 30 20.06 18.16 -6.79
C ASP A 30 20.08 19.06 -8.02
N ILE A 31 19.53 18.57 -9.13
CA ILE A 31 19.51 19.26 -10.41
C ILE A 31 18.07 19.74 -10.65
N ARG A 32 17.85 21.05 -10.57
CA ARG A 32 16.55 21.69 -10.78
C ARG A 32 16.51 22.40 -12.12
N LYS A 33 15.37 22.35 -12.81
CA LYS A 33 15.12 23.19 -14.00
C LYS A 33 14.63 24.56 -13.53
N LEU A 34 15.23 25.62 -14.05
CA LEU A 34 14.80 27.01 -13.83
C LEU A 34 13.70 27.37 -14.83
N LYS A 35 12.82 28.32 -14.46
CA LYS A 35 11.73 28.80 -15.33
C LYS A 35 12.21 29.33 -16.69
N GLY A 36 13.47 29.77 -16.80
CA GLY A 36 14.10 30.23 -18.06
C GLY A 36 14.91 29.16 -18.82
N GLY A 37 14.69 27.86 -18.58
CA GLY A 37 15.35 26.78 -19.33
C GLY A 37 16.76 26.38 -18.85
N GLY A 38 17.41 27.21 -18.02
CA GLY A 38 18.67 26.88 -17.35
C GLY A 38 18.54 25.76 -16.31
N LYS A 39 19.67 25.15 -15.90
CA LYS A 39 19.73 24.14 -14.83
C LYS A 39 20.54 24.68 -13.66
N LYS A 40 19.99 24.57 -12.45
CA LYS A 40 20.74 24.79 -11.21
C LYS A 40 21.12 23.44 -10.61
N THR A 41 22.36 23.29 -10.18
CA THR A 41 22.84 22.10 -9.47
C THR A 41 23.32 22.48 -8.08
N ASP A 42 22.67 21.97 -7.06
CA ASP A 42 23.08 22.13 -5.67
C ASP A 42 23.78 20.84 -5.20
N MET A 43 24.93 20.95 -4.52
CA MET A 43 25.72 19.81 -4.03
C MET A 43 25.70 19.75 -2.51
N TYR A 44 25.56 18.54 -1.97
CA TYR A 44 25.47 18.28 -0.53
C TYR A 44 26.33 17.06 -0.15
N ILE A 45 26.91 17.08 1.05
CA ILE A 45 27.56 15.92 1.67
C ILE A 45 26.58 15.35 2.70
N PRO A 46 25.96 14.18 2.46
CA PRO A 46 24.91 13.64 3.33
C PRO A 46 25.35 13.42 4.78
N ALA A 47 26.63 13.10 5.02
CA ALA A 47 27.17 12.92 6.37
C ALA A 47 27.16 14.20 7.24
N PHE A 48 27.07 15.39 6.63
CA PHE A 48 27.04 16.69 7.32
C PHE A 48 25.67 17.38 7.25
N LEU A 49 24.69 16.77 6.58
CA LEU A 49 23.31 17.12 6.80
C LEU A 49 22.91 16.50 8.13
N ASN A 50 23.14 17.25 9.22
CA ASN A 50 22.36 17.05 10.42
C ASN A 50 20.89 16.97 10.00
N ASP A 51 20.26 15.80 10.16
CA ASP A 51 18.81 15.59 10.00
C ASP A 51 17.97 16.54 10.87
N LYS A 52 18.62 17.38 11.70
CA LYS A 52 18.06 18.49 12.50
C LYS A 52 17.26 19.53 11.71
N LYS A 53 17.17 19.48 10.38
CA LYS A 53 16.34 20.41 9.58
C LYS A 53 15.05 19.84 8.99
N ASN A 54 14.76 18.54 9.15
CA ASN A 54 13.45 17.99 8.85
C ASN A 54 12.74 17.53 10.15
N ASN A 55 12.60 18.44 11.12
CA ASN A 55 11.46 18.41 12.03
C ASN A 55 10.21 18.83 11.23
N SER A 56 9.86 18.06 10.20
CA SER A 56 8.52 18.10 9.65
C SER A 56 7.64 17.40 10.68
N ASN A 57 6.70 18.14 11.27
CA ASN A 57 5.58 17.58 12.02
C ASN A 57 4.77 16.72 11.05
N TYR A 58 5.21 15.48 10.83
CA TYR A 58 4.42 14.49 10.12
C TYR A 58 3.34 14.01 11.06
N ASN A 59 2.10 14.04 10.59
CA ASN A 59 0.94 13.63 11.40
C ASN A 59 0.70 12.12 11.32
N HIS A 60 1.19 11.47 10.26
CA HIS A 60 0.93 10.06 9.96
C HIS A 60 2.20 9.32 9.55
N VAL A 61 2.18 7.99 9.64
CA VAL A 61 3.25 7.10 9.19
C VAL A 61 2.71 6.03 8.26
N PHE A 62 3.37 5.83 7.12
CA PHE A 62 3.03 4.81 6.12
C PHE A 62 4.19 3.83 5.94
N TYR A 63 3.87 2.53 5.91
CA TYR A 63 4.75 1.47 5.46
C TYR A 63 4.21 0.91 4.16
N LEU A 64 4.92 1.19 3.07
CA LEU A 64 4.57 0.80 1.70
C LEU A 64 5.36 -0.45 1.34
N LYS A 65 4.73 -1.62 1.42
CA LYS A 65 5.36 -2.92 1.10
C LYS A 65 5.34 -3.13 -0.41
N VAL A 66 6.46 -3.60 -0.95
CA VAL A 66 6.60 -3.88 -2.38
C VAL A 66 7.47 -5.12 -2.61
N ASN A 67 7.02 -6.00 -3.50
CA ASN A 67 7.69 -7.26 -3.82
C ASN A 67 7.72 -7.56 -5.34
N ARG A 68 6.69 -7.13 -6.09
CA ARG A 68 6.56 -7.32 -7.53
C ARG A 68 7.40 -6.28 -8.31
N ASN A 69 7.88 -6.66 -9.51
CA ASN A 69 8.67 -5.78 -10.37
C ASN A 69 8.05 -5.68 -11.77
N ASN A 70 6.79 -5.26 -11.82
CA ASN A 70 6.01 -5.09 -13.05
C ASN A 70 5.56 -3.62 -13.19
N ASN A 71 4.86 -3.28 -14.28
CA ASN A 71 4.48 -1.89 -14.54
C ASN A 71 3.44 -1.35 -13.55
N SER A 72 2.45 -2.17 -13.16
CA SER A 72 1.41 -1.77 -12.20
C SER A 72 2.02 -1.44 -10.84
N THR A 73 3.04 -2.16 -10.37
CA THR A 73 3.75 -1.84 -9.13
C THR A 73 4.19 -0.38 -9.04
N PHE A 74 4.76 0.18 -10.11
CA PHE A 74 5.26 1.55 -10.05
C PHE A 74 4.14 2.59 -10.12
N VAL A 75 3.01 2.26 -10.75
CA VAL A 75 1.81 3.12 -10.78
C VAL A 75 1.15 3.12 -9.40
N ASN A 76 0.92 1.93 -8.84
CA ASN A 76 0.33 1.75 -7.52
C ASN A 76 1.19 2.40 -6.43
N LEU A 77 2.51 2.17 -6.44
CA LEU A 77 3.41 2.78 -5.48
C LEU A 77 3.47 4.31 -5.62
N GLN A 78 3.47 4.85 -6.84
CA GLN A 78 3.41 6.30 -7.07
C GLN A 78 2.16 6.89 -6.41
N HIS A 79 1.02 6.25 -6.65
CA HIS A 79 -0.25 6.70 -6.10
C HIS A 79 -0.25 6.69 -4.57
N TRP A 80 0.23 5.62 -3.94
CA TRP A 80 0.34 5.54 -2.47
C TRP A 80 1.32 6.55 -1.86
N ILE A 81 2.40 6.87 -2.55
CA ILE A 81 3.32 7.95 -2.12
C ILE A 81 2.61 9.30 -2.17
N GLU A 82 1.84 9.57 -3.22
CA GLU A 82 1.08 10.81 -3.35
C GLU A 82 -0.01 10.94 -2.29
N ILE A 83 -0.67 9.83 -1.93
CA ILE A 83 -1.62 9.79 -0.79
C ILE A 83 -0.90 10.12 0.52
N ALA A 84 0.24 9.48 0.78
CA ALA A 84 1.04 9.75 1.97
C ALA A 84 1.51 11.22 2.02
N GLU A 85 1.90 11.80 0.88
CA GLU A 85 2.23 13.22 0.77
C GLU A 85 1.02 14.12 1.06
N ALA A 86 -0.16 13.81 0.51
CA ALA A 86 -1.40 14.56 0.75
C ALA A 86 -1.85 14.51 2.22
N MET A 87 -1.54 13.42 2.93
CA MET A 87 -1.75 13.30 4.37
C MET A 87 -0.65 13.95 5.22
N ASN A 88 0.38 14.57 4.62
CA ASN A 88 1.57 15.04 5.34
C ASN A 88 2.18 13.92 6.21
N ALA A 89 2.39 12.76 5.60
CA ALA A 89 2.86 11.55 6.26
C ALA A 89 4.34 11.27 5.99
N LYS A 90 5.00 10.69 6.99
CA LYS A 90 6.29 10.02 6.82
C LYS A 90 6.06 8.65 6.22
N TYR A 91 6.76 8.28 5.17
CA TYR A 91 6.64 6.93 4.60
C TYR A 91 7.98 6.17 4.56
N TYR A 92 7.87 4.84 4.65
CA TYR A 92 8.94 3.87 4.49
C TYR A 92 8.57 2.89 3.40
N ILE A 93 9.51 2.55 2.52
CA ILE A 93 9.30 1.52 1.48
C ILE A 93 9.94 0.22 1.97
N VAL A 94 9.12 -0.80 2.25
CA VAL A 94 9.59 -2.13 2.65
C VAL A 94 9.85 -2.96 1.40
N CYS A 95 11.12 -3.23 1.11
CA CYS A 95 11.54 -3.89 -0.13
C CYS A 95 12.81 -4.72 0.11
N ASP A 96 12.71 -6.04 -0.04
CA ASP A 96 13.84 -6.97 0.11
C ASP A 96 14.68 -7.08 -1.18
N ASN A 97 14.09 -6.77 -2.34
CA ASN A 97 14.71 -6.96 -3.64
C ASN A 97 15.48 -5.71 -4.10
N ASP A 98 16.82 -5.80 -4.16
CA ASP A 98 17.67 -4.66 -4.52
C ASP A 98 17.47 -4.20 -5.99
N LYS A 99 17.11 -5.10 -6.91
CA LYS A 99 16.78 -4.74 -8.32
C LYS A 99 15.47 -3.96 -8.39
N LEU A 100 14.46 -4.37 -7.61
CA LEU A 100 13.21 -3.63 -7.50
C LEU A 100 13.46 -2.23 -6.91
N LYS A 101 14.24 -2.13 -5.83
CA LYS A 101 14.66 -0.84 -5.25
C LYS A 101 15.33 0.08 -6.29
N GLU A 102 16.26 -0.45 -7.08
CA GLU A 102 16.88 0.32 -8.17
C GLU A 102 15.87 0.80 -9.22
N ASN A 103 14.87 -0.02 -9.55
CA ASN A 103 13.82 0.34 -10.49
C ASN A 103 12.86 1.39 -9.92
N ILE A 104 12.53 1.30 -8.63
CA ILE A 104 11.69 2.29 -7.92
C ILE A 104 12.32 3.69 -8.05
N TYR A 105 13.62 3.83 -7.74
CA TYR A 105 14.31 5.12 -7.90
C TYR A 105 14.24 5.71 -9.32
N LYS A 106 14.23 4.84 -10.35
CA LYS A 106 14.21 5.27 -11.76
C LYS A 106 12.81 5.63 -12.26
N ARG A 107 11.78 4.97 -11.73
CA ARG A 107 10.42 4.97 -12.29
C ARG A 107 9.44 5.81 -11.48
N VAL A 108 9.59 5.84 -10.16
CA VAL A 108 8.76 6.64 -9.25
C VAL A 108 9.32 8.05 -9.16
N CYS A 109 8.42 9.03 -9.08
CA CYS A 109 8.69 10.44 -8.91
C CYS A 109 8.36 10.86 -7.48
N PHE A 110 9.36 11.27 -6.71
CA PHE A 110 9.18 11.61 -5.29
C PHE A 110 9.12 13.12 -5.09
N ALA A 111 8.38 13.63 -4.09
CA ALA A 111 8.53 15.05 -3.73
C ALA A 111 9.90 15.35 -3.11
N ASN A 112 10.40 14.46 -2.23
CA ASN A 112 11.68 14.60 -1.52
C ASN A 112 12.63 13.45 -1.87
N PRO A 113 13.92 13.69 -2.13
CA PRO A 113 14.90 12.62 -2.35
C PRO A 113 15.35 11.85 -1.11
N ASP A 114 14.94 12.22 0.12
CA ASP A 114 15.18 11.42 1.34
C ASP A 114 14.23 10.21 1.41
N ILE A 115 14.52 9.18 0.60
CA ILE A 115 13.70 7.97 0.53
C ILE A 115 14.24 6.89 1.46
N LYS A 116 13.40 6.49 2.43
CA LYS A 116 13.75 5.48 3.44
C LYS A 116 13.27 4.10 3.01
N PHE A 117 14.22 3.22 2.70
CA PHE A 117 13.95 1.82 2.41
C PHE A 117 14.24 0.95 3.63
N LEU A 118 13.34 0.00 3.91
CA LEU A 118 13.51 -1.02 4.94
C LEU A 118 13.60 -2.39 4.29
N LYS A 119 14.52 -3.23 4.76
CA LYS A 119 14.49 -4.67 4.50
C LYS A 119 13.67 -5.35 5.57
N SER A 120 13.00 -6.44 5.22
CA SER A 120 12.27 -7.27 6.16
C SER A 120 13.21 -7.78 7.25
N CYS A 121 12.86 -7.52 8.51
CA CYS A 121 13.65 -7.91 9.66
C CYS A 121 13.55 -9.42 9.89
N LYS A 122 14.71 -10.10 9.95
CA LYS A 122 14.82 -11.55 10.19
C LYS A 122 15.65 -11.86 11.43
N ASN A 123 15.51 -11.04 12.48
CA ASN A 123 16.15 -11.27 13.77
C ASN A 123 15.55 -12.50 14.50
N LYS A 124 16.16 -12.93 15.61
CA LYS A 124 15.72 -14.10 16.37
C LYS A 124 14.26 -13.98 16.84
N ARG A 125 13.84 -12.79 17.26
CA ARG A 125 12.50 -12.48 17.77
C ARG A 125 11.43 -12.70 16.68
N LEU A 126 11.57 -12.04 15.53
CA LEU A 126 10.63 -12.20 14.42
C LEU A 126 10.69 -13.61 13.81
N LYS A 127 11.88 -14.23 13.73
CA LYS A 127 12.01 -15.62 13.28
C LYS A 127 11.16 -16.57 14.12
N ASN A 128 11.17 -16.39 15.44
CA ASN A 128 10.35 -17.18 16.34
C ASN A 128 8.85 -17.01 16.04
N ILE A 129 8.38 -15.77 15.95
CA ILE A 129 6.98 -15.45 15.66
C ILE A 129 6.56 -16.04 14.29
N VAL A 130 7.34 -15.78 13.24
CA VAL A 130 7.02 -16.24 11.87
C VAL A 130 6.98 -17.75 11.77
N ASN A 131 7.85 -18.48 12.47
CA ASN A 131 7.84 -19.95 12.42
C ASN A 131 6.57 -20.54 13.06
N HIS A 132 5.98 -19.87 14.05
CA HIS A 132 4.70 -20.30 14.61
C HIS A 132 3.52 -19.86 13.74
N ILE A 133 3.61 -18.68 13.11
CA ILE A 133 2.49 -18.11 12.37
C ILE A 133 2.37 -18.68 10.95
N ALA A 134 3.45 -18.63 10.17
CA ALA A 134 3.38 -18.78 8.73
C ALA A 134 4.02 -20.07 8.20
N THR A 135 3.42 -20.64 7.16
CA THR A 135 3.92 -21.83 6.46
C THR A 135 4.32 -21.53 5.02
N GLY A 136 5.27 -22.32 4.50
CA GLY A 136 5.68 -22.28 3.09
C GLY A 136 6.02 -20.89 2.56
N VAL A 137 5.39 -20.53 1.44
CA VAL A 137 5.61 -19.28 0.70
C VAL A 137 5.21 -18.03 1.47
N TRP A 138 4.32 -18.14 2.46
CA TRP A 138 3.81 -17.00 3.23
C TRP A 138 4.80 -16.44 4.25
N LYS A 139 5.91 -17.14 4.52
CA LYS A 139 6.91 -16.67 5.49
C LYS A 139 7.48 -15.30 5.13
N ASN A 140 7.79 -15.05 3.85
CA ASN A 140 8.37 -13.77 3.43
C ASN A 140 7.37 -12.61 3.55
N ALA A 141 6.12 -12.81 3.14
CA ALA A 141 5.05 -11.83 3.34
C ALA A 141 4.88 -11.53 4.85
N THR A 142 4.83 -12.58 5.68
CA THR A 142 4.72 -12.44 7.14
C THR A 142 5.88 -11.64 7.74
N TYR A 143 7.13 -11.86 7.28
CA TYR A 143 8.26 -11.02 7.70
C TYR A 143 8.05 -9.55 7.30
N ALA A 144 7.60 -9.27 6.07
CA ALA A 144 7.38 -7.89 5.61
C ALA A 144 6.34 -7.17 6.47
N HIS A 145 5.18 -7.81 6.74
CA HIS A 145 4.17 -7.24 7.64
C HIS A 145 4.70 -7.04 9.05
N LEU A 146 5.27 -8.06 9.69
CA LEU A 146 5.76 -7.95 11.07
C LEU A 146 6.93 -6.96 11.23
N THR A 147 7.68 -6.71 10.16
CA THR A 147 8.72 -5.67 10.15
C THR A 147 8.13 -4.29 10.38
N THR A 148 6.93 -4.01 9.86
CA THR A 148 6.26 -2.72 10.07
C THR A 148 5.89 -2.50 11.54
N PHE A 149 5.28 -3.50 12.19
CA PHE A 149 4.98 -3.48 13.63
C PHE A 149 6.25 -3.34 14.48
N PHE A 150 7.27 -4.15 14.18
CA PHE A 150 8.53 -4.14 14.92
C PHE A 150 9.26 -2.80 14.78
N HIS A 151 9.39 -2.29 13.56
CA HIS A 151 10.06 -1.02 13.30
C HIS A 151 9.27 0.16 13.89
N ALA A 152 7.93 0.17 13.75
CA ALA A 152 7.08 1.20 14.37
C ALA A 152 7.30 1.23 15.90
N LYS A 153 7.35 0.07 16.56
CA LYS A 153 7.64 -0.02 18.00
C LYS A 153 9.03 0.53 18.34
N GLN A 154 10.06 0.19 17.56
CA GLN A 154 11.42 0.72 17.79
C GLN A 154 11.51 2.24 17.63
N GLN A 155 10.64 2.84 16.83
CA GLN A 155 10.60 4.28 16.58
C GLN A 155 9.61 5.03 17.46
N GLY A 156 8.91 4.36 18.40
CA GLY A 156 7.84 4.97 19.20
C GLY A 156 6.64 5.43 18.37
N THR A 157 6.43 4.84 17.19
CA THR A 157 5.28 5.13 16.32
C THR A 157 4.07 4.35 16.82
N VAL A 158 3.09 5.08 17.34
CA VAL A 158 1.87 4.51 17.93
C VAL A 158 0.88 4.05 16.86
N ASN A 159 0.67 4.89 15.83
CA ASN A 159 -0.30 4.66 14.76
C ASN A 159 0.39 4.67 13.40
N PHE A 160 0.00 3.77 12.49
CA PHE A 160 0.53 3.74 11.13
C PHE A 160 -0.36 3.00 10.14
N TRP A 161 -0.16 3.31 8.86
CA TRP A 161 -0.73 2.59 7.72
C TRP A 161 0.25 1.52 7.20
N ASN A 162 -0.24 0.32 6.94
CA ASN A 162 0.50 -0.85 6.50
C ASN A 162 -0.04 -1.34 5.16
N ILE A 163 0.54 -0.86 4.06
CA ILE A 163 -0.05 -0.92 2.72
C ILE A 163 0.70 -1.86 1.79
N ASP A 164 0.00 -2.79 1.14
CA ASP A 164 0.52 -3.59 0.04
C ASP A 164 0.55 -2.74 -1.24
N ALA A 165 1.60 -1.92 -1.36
CA ALA A 165 1.64 -0.80 -2.29
C ALA A 165 2.04 -1.19 -3.72
N ASP A 166 2.43 -2.44 -3.96
CA ASP A 166 2.81 -2.94 -5.29
C ASP A 166 1.65 -3.57 -6.07
N ASP A 167 0.56 -3.97 -5.41
CA ASP A 167 -0.59 -4.58 -6.06
C ASP A 167 -1.95 -4.02 -5.63
N THR A 168 -2.03 -3.02 -4.74
CA THR A 168 -3.30 -2.35 -4.42
C THR A 168 -3.35 -0.92 -4.93
N VAL A 169 -4.52 -0.46 -5.38
CA VAL A 169 -4.76 0.94 -5.74
C VAL A 169 -6.23 1.30 -5.59
N PHE A 170 -6.51 2.43 -4.93
CA PHE A 170 -7.83 3.07 -4.99
C PHE A 170 -7.97 3.83 -6.30
N CYS A 171 -9.11 3.70 -6.97
CA CYS A 171 -9.38 4.42 -8.21
C CYS A 171 -9.94 5.81 -7.90
N MET A 172 -9.16 6.67 -7.25
CA MET A 172 -9.53 8.07 -6.97
C MET A 172 -8.27 8.93 -6.88
N GLU A 173 -8.41 10.25 -6.99
CA GLU A 173 -7.27 11.16 -6.83
C GLU A 173 -6.66 11.07 -5.41
N PRO A 174 -5.32 11.22 -5.25
CA PRO A 174 -4.62 11.06 -3.98
C PRO A 174 -5.20 11.87 -2.81
N GLU A 175 -5.68 13.08 -3.07
CA GLU A 175 -6.27 13.96 -2.06
C GLU A 175 -7.60 13.41 -1.53
N LYS A 176 -8.41 12.79 -2.40
CA LYS A 176 -9.68 12.15 -2.00
C LYS A 176 -9.44 10.85 -1.23
N CYS A 177 -8.43 10.08 -1.62
CA CYS A 177 -7.92 8.98 -0.81
C CYS A 177 -7.51 9.48 0.59
N ALA A 178 -6.73 10.55 0.66
CA ALA A 178 -6.25 11.10 1.93
C ALA A 178 -7.39 11.57 2.85
N GLU A 179 -8.42 12.24 2.30
CA GLU A 179 -9.63 12.61 3.03
C GLU A 179 -10.34 11.37 3.62
N ALA A 180 -10.54 10.33 2.81
CA ALA A 180 -11.19 9.09 3.25
C ALA A 180 -10.39 8.35 4.33
N LEU A 181 -9.09 8.17 4.12
CA LEU A 181 -8.20 7.49 5.07
C LEU A 181 -8.11 8.25 6.40
N ASN A 182 -8.10 9.58 6.38
CA ASN A 182 -8.18 10.37 7.61
C ASN A 182 -9.46 10.10 8.42
N GLN A 183 -10.62 10.00 7.76
CA GLN A 183 -11.87 9.66 8.44
C GLN A 183 -11.83 8.26 9.05
N ILE A 184 -11.26 7.29 8.32
CA ILE A 184 -11.09 5.91 8.77
C ILE A 184 -10.16 5.83 9.99
N GLU A 185 -9.03 6.53 9.95
CA GLU A 185 -8.08 6.61 11.06
C GLU A 185 -8.72 7.26 12.30
N GLN A 186 -9.44 8.38 12.13
CA GLN A 186 -10.17 9.04 13.22
C GLN A 186 -11.23 8.13 13.83
N TYR A 187 -11.99 7.41 13.00
CA TYR A 187 -12.98 6.45 13.48
C TYR A 187 -12.34 5.31 14.28
N ALA A 188 -11.24 4.73 13.78
CA ALA A 188 -10.52 3.69 14.49
C ALA A 188 -9.99 4.17 15.85
N CYS A 189 -9.47 5.40 15.91
CA CYS A 189 -9.00 6.00 17.16
C CYS A 189 -10.15 6.23 18.14
N LYS A 190 -11.27 6.78 17.68
CA LYS A 190 -12.45 7.06 18.51
C LYS A 190 -13.11 5.80 19.07
N ASN A 191 -13.08 4.70 18.31
CA ASN A 191 -13.73 3.44 18.67
C ASN A 191 -12.75 2.37 19.17
N ASP A 192 -11.51 2.77 19.51
CA ASP A 192 -10.48 1.88 20.04
C ASP A 192 -10.12 0.65 19.20
N ILE A 193 -10.32 0.71 17.88
CA ILE A 193 -9.98 -0.38 16.96
C ILE A 193 -8.46 -0.49 16.83
N ASN A 194 -7.87 -1.66 17.14
CA ASN A 194 -6.42 -1.87 17.08
C ASN A 194 -5.91 -2.05 15.65
N VAL A 195 -6.69 -2.74 14.81
CA VAL A 195 -6.30 -3.09 13.45
C VAL A 195 -7.53 -2.97 12.56
N PHE A 196 -7.46 -2.12 11.53
CA PHE A 196 -8.60 -1.81 10.69
C PHE A 196 -8.22 -1.93 9.22
N SER A 197 -8.78 -2.91 8.50
CA SER A 197 -8.38 -3.20 7.11
C SER A 197 -9.51 -3.00 6.14
N LEU A 198 -9.19 -2.59 4.92
CA LEU A 198 -10.13 -2.58 3.81
C LEU A 198 -10.68 -4.00 3.57
N ASP A 199 -11.96 -4.09 3.20
CA ASP A 199 -12.66 -5.32 2.83
C ASP A 199 -12.10 -5.97 1.54
N MET A 200 -10.85 -6.43 1.56
CA MET A 200 -10.32 -7.15 0.41
C MET A 200 -11.00 -8.51 0.25
N TRP A 201 -11.10 -9.28 1.35
CA TRP A 201 -11.61 -10.66 1.35
C TRP A 201 -12.76 -10.92 2.33
N ARG A 202 -13.16 -9.98 3.20
CA ARG A 202 -14.14 -10.25 4.26
C ARG A 202 -15.50 -10.61 3.67
N SER A 203 -15.99 -9.80 2.73
CA SER A 203 -17.27 -10.05 2.04
C SER A 203 -17.20 -11.26 1.10
N SER A 204 -16.12 -11.41 0.34
CA SER A 204 -15.98 -12.55 -0.60
C SER A 204 -15.82 -13.91 0.08
N THR A 205 -15.42 -13.92 1.36
CA THR A 205 -15.39 -15.12 2.19
C THR A 205 -16.61 -15.24 3.11
N TYR A 206 -17.64 -14.42 2.93
CA TYR A 206 -18.87 -14.44 3.74
C TYR A 206 -18.60 -14.23 5.24
N GLY A 207 -17.71 -13.31 5.57
CA GLY A 207 -17.37 -12.99 6.96
C GLY A 207 -16.49 -14.05 7.64
N ARG A 208 -15.81 -14.92 6.89
CA ARG A 208 -14.95 -15.96 7.48
C ARG A 208 -13.48 -15.57 7.57
N HIS A 209 -13.03 -14.62 6.75
CA HIS A 209 -11.63 -14.27 6.67
C HIS A 209 -11.40 -12.76 6.59
N TRP A 210 -10.71 -12.23 7.59
CA TRP A 210 -10.10 -10.91 7.59
C TRP A 210 -8.70 -10.98 6.98
N SER A 211 -8.29 -9.98 6.20
CA SER A 211 -6.97 -9.97 5.54
C SER A 211 -6.29 -8.61 5.60
N PHE A 212 -4.96 -8.63 5.56
CA PHE A 212 -4.15 -7.44 5.28
C PHE A 212 -4.33 -6.97 3.83
N GLY A 213 -3.93 -5.72 3.58
CA GLY A 213 -3.91 -5.11 2.24
C GLY A 213 -3.69 -3.61 2.38
N VAL A 214 -4.78 -2.92 2.69
CA VAL A 214 -4.80 -1.50 3.10
C VAL A 214 -5.23 -1.45 4.56
N THR A 215 -4.27 -1.42 5.48
CA THR A 215 -4.55 -1.64 6.90
C THR A 215 -4.02 -0.49 7.75
N PHE A 216 -4.89 0.10 8.58
CA PHE A 216 -4.49 0.99 9.66
C PHE A 216 -4.23 0.20 10.94
N VAL A 217 -3.18 0.56 11.66
CA VAL A 217 -2.81 -0.01 12.95
C VAL A 217 -2.76 1.10 13.97
N ARG A 218 -3.53 0.93 15.05
CA ARG A 218 -3.58 1.82 16.21
C ARG A 218 -2.92 1.16 17.41
N GLY A 219 -2.21 1.94 18.21
CA GLY A 219 -1.68 1.47 19.50
C GLY A 219 -0.71 0.29 19.33
N ASN A 220 0.17 0.38 18.33
CA ASN A 220 1.04 -0.70 17.87
C ASN A 220 1.81 -1.43 18.98
N GLU A 221 2.21 -0.72 20.05
CA GLU A 221 2.95 -1.33 21.16
C GLU A 221 2.18 -2.50 21.78
N ASN A 222 0.85 -2.35 21.95
CA ASN A 222 -0.04 -3.39 22.44
C ASN A 222 -0.21 -4.51 21.41
N SER A 223 -0.42 -4.15 20.15
CA SER A 223 -0.64 -5.12 19.05
C SER A 223 0.56 -6.06 18.87
N PHE A 224 1.78 -5.52 18.83
CA PHE A 224 2.98 -6.36 18.63
C PHE A 224 3.27 -7.29 19.82
N ASP A 225 3.05 -6.82 21.04
CA ASP A 225 3.25 -7.65 22.24
C ASP A 225 2.21 -8.77 22.34
N ILE A 226 0.96 -8.50 21.92
CA ILE A 226 -0.09 -9.52 21.84
C ILE A 226 0.26 -10.56 20.77
N ILE A 227 0.75 -10.15 19.60
CA ILE A 227 1.23 -11.05 18.55
C ILE A 227 2.31 -11.99 19.12
N GLU A 228 3.32 -11.43 19.79
CA GLU A 228 4.41 -12.23 20.36
C GLU A 228 3.93 -13.19 21.46
N LYS A 229 3.04 -12.72 22.34
CA LYS A 229 2.50 -13.54 23.43
C LYS A 229 1.63 -14.69 22.94
N LYS A 230 0.94 -14.52 21.80
CA LYS A 230 -0.07 -15.46 21.31
C LYS A 230 0.38 -16.33 20.14
N CYS A 231 1.51 -16.01 19.49
CA CYS A 231 1.93 -16.71 18.27
C CYS A 231 2.13 -18.21 18.46
N ALA A 232 2.59 -18.64 19.65
CA ALA A 232 2.90 -20.05 19.96
C ALA A 232 1.67 -20.88 20.35
N ASN A 233 0.49 -20.28 20.49
CA ASN A 233 -0.74 -21.02 20.78
C ASN A 233 -1.08 -21.99 19.63
N ASN A 234 -1.85 -23.03 19.92
CA ASN A 234 -2.31 -23.98 18.90
C ASN A 234 -3.52 -23.45 18.10
N TRP A 235 -3.40 -22.24 17.56
CA TRP A 235 -4.49 -21.51 16.91
C TRP A 235 -4.85 -22.05 15.51
N LYS A 236 -3.91 -22.75 14.85
CA LYS A 236 -4.09 -23.27 13.49
C LYS A 236 -5.23 -24.27 13.38
N ASN A 237 -5.45 -25.04 14.45
CA ASN A 237 -6.52 -26.05 14.53
C ASN A 237 -7.92 -25.44 14.33
N ASN A 238 -8.10 -24.15 14.58
CA ASN A 238 -9.39 -23.48 14.42
C ASN A 238 -9.75 -23.25 12.94
N TYR A 239 -8.80 -23.37 12.01
CA TYR A 239 -8.99 -22.98 10.61
C TYR A 239 -8.57 -24.06 9.61
N THR A 240 -8.33 -25.29 10.06
CA THR A 240 -7.89 -26.40 9.18
C THR A 240 -8.92 -26.78 8.12
N GLU A 241 -10.21 -26.47 8.33
CA GLU A 241 -11.27 -26.62 7.33
C GLU A 241 -11.08 -25.67 6.13
N TYR A 242 -10.53 -24.48 6.36
CA TYR A 242 -10.45 -23.41 5.35
C TYR A 242 -9.03 -23.18 4.82
N ALA A 243 -8.01 -23.47 5.62
CA ALA A 243 -6.63 -23.08 5.35
C ALA A 243 -5.76 -24.27 4.94
N ALA A 244 -5.43 -24.36 3.65
CA ALA A 244 -4.38 -25.28 3.16
C ALA A 244 -2.97 -24.82 3.56
N SER A 245 -2.80 -23.53 3.83
CA SER A 245 -1.57 -22.93 4.32
C SER A 245 -1.90 -21.78 5.27
N PHE A 246 -1.02 -21.54 6.23
CA PHE A 246 -1.23 -20.56 7.28
C PHE A 246 -0.33 -19.34 7.04
N ASN A 247 -0.91 -18.17 7.23
CA ASN A 247 -0.25 -16.88 7.03
C ASN A 247 -0.61 -15.93 8.18
N LEU A 248 -0.18 -14.68 8.09
CA LEU A 248 -0.47 -13.67 9.12
C LEU A 248 -1.96 -13.34 9.21
N ASP A 249 -2.70 -13.36 8.09
CA ASP A 249 -4.13 -13.07 8.06
C ASP A 249 -4.90 -14.04 8.97
N TRP A 250 -4.69 -15.35 8.82
CA TRP A 250 -5.35 -16.36 9.67
C TRP A 250 -5.01 -16.19 11.15
N PHE A 251 -3.78 -15.79 11.46
CA PHE A 251 -3.43 -15.50 12.85
C PHE A 251 -4.16 -14.25 13.38
N PHE A 252 -4.40 -13.24 12.55
CA PHE A 252 -5.20 -12.08 12.97
C PHE A 252 -6.69 -12.41 13.09
N ASN A 253 -7.23 -13.33 12.30
CA ASN A 253 -8.55 -13.90 12.54
C ASN A 253 -8.62 -14.57 13.93
N TYR A 254 -7.60 -15.36 14.29
CA TYR A 254 -7.50 -15.92 15.65
C TYR A 254 -7.52 -14.86 16.75
N LEU A 255 -6.76 -13.77 16.57
CA LEU A 255 -6.74 -12.67 17.53
C LEU A 255 -8.10 -11.96 17.63
N LYS A 256 -8.81 -11.79 16.51
CA LYS A 256 -10.17 -11.22 16.45
C LYS A 256 -11.18 -12.13 17.17
N ASP A 257 -11.24 -13.39 16.76
CA ASP A 257 -12.24 -14.36 17.21
C ASP A 257 -12.15 -14.64 18.72
N ASN A 258 -10.96 -14.45 19.31
CA ASN A 258 -10.72 -14.64 20.74
C ASN A 258 -10.72 -13.32 21.53
N GLY A 259 -11.03 -12.19 20.89
CA GLY A 259 -11.09 -10.87 21.53
C GLY A 259 -9.74 -10.39 22.08
N TYR A 260 -8.62 -10.89 21.57
CA TYR A 260 -7.29 -10.43 21.99
C TYR A 260 -6.95 -9.05 21.42
N LEU A 261 -7.49 -8.73 20.25
CA LEU A 261 -7.39 -7.41 19.62
C LEU A 261 -8.76 -7.03 19.06
N SER A 262 -9.10 -5.75 19.15
CA SER A 262 -10.20 -5.19 18.34
C SER A 262 -9.71 -5.06 16.90
N ILE A 263 -10.17 -5.98 16.05
CA ILE A 263 -9.79 -6.05 14.64
C ILE A 263 -11.07 -5.91 13.84
N GLU A 264 -11.15 -4.90 12.98
CA GLU A 264 -12.35 -4.66 12.17
C GLU A 264 -12.02 -4.53 10.69
N THR A 265 -13.09 -4.52 9.88
CA THR A 265 -13.02 -4.33 8.43
C THR A 265 -13.80 -3.08 8.04
N PHE A 266 -13.28 -2.28 7.11
CA PHE A 266 -14.01 -1.15 6.53
C PHE A 266 -14.18 -1.29 5.03
N TYR A 267 -15.12 -0.54 4.49
CA TYR A 267 -15.19 -0.24 3.06
C TYR A 267 -15.63 1.21 2.84
N ILE A 268 -15.35 1.73 1.66
CA ILE A 268 -15.77 3.08 1.26
C ILE A 268 -16.90 2.93 0.23
N GLU A 269 -18.05 3.51 0.52
CA GLU A 269 -19.20 3.52 -0.39
C GLU A 269 -18.82 4.18 -1.73
N ASN A 270 -19.29 3.61 -2.84
CA ASN A 270 -19.00 4.02 -4.22
C ASN A 270 -17.53 3.95 -4.65
N CYS A 271 -16.65 3.39 -3.83
CA CYS A 271 -15.23 3.30 -4.14
C CYS A 271 -14.94 2.13 -5.08
N MET A 272 -14.22 2.40 -6.18
CA MET A 272 -13.61 1.35 -7.01
C MET A 272 -12.16 1.09 -6.56
N PHE A 273 -11.75 -0.17 -6.51
CA PHE A 273 -10.44 -0.59 -6.04
C PHE A 273 -9.88 -1.73 -6.89
N PHE A 274 -8.59 -1.68 -7.21
CA PHE A 274 -7.91 -2.73 -7.95
C PHE A 274 -6.89 -3.45 -7.06
N HIS A 275 -6.99 -4.77 -7.05
CA HIS A 275 -5.96 -5.68 -6.59
C HIS A 275 -5.31 -6.36 -7.80
N CYS A 276 -4.03 -6.11 -8.07
CA CYS A 276 -3.33 -6.49 -9.30
C CYS A 276 -2.47 -7.74 -9.10
N GLY A 277 -3.10 -8.91 -9.25
CA GLY A 277 -2.45 -10.21 -9.31
C GLY A 277 -2.10 -10.67 -10.73
N ASP A 278 -2.16 -11.99 -10.94
CA ASP A 278 -1.86 -12.60 -12.25
C ASP A 278 -3.09 -12.60 -13.17
N PHE A 279 -4.11 -13.40 -12.84
CA PHE A 279 -5.37 -13.49 -13.61
C PHE A 279 -6.56 -13.00 -12.79
N TYR A 280 -7.50 -12.32 -13.45
CA TYR A 280 -8.68 -11.79 -12.80
C TYR A 280 -9.56 -12.89 -12.21
N ASN A 281 -9.88 -12.76 -10.93
CA ASN A 281 -10.81 -13.59 -10.15
C ASN A 281 -11.37 -12.70 -9.02
N VAL A 282 -11.82 -13.25 -7.88
CA VAL A 282 -12.35 -12.46 -6.74
C VAL A 282 -11.42 -12.43 -5.52
N ILE A 283 -10.26 -13.10 -5.61
CA ILE A 283 -9.34 -13.35 -4.50
C ILE A 283 -7.98 -12.69 -4.78
N GLY A 284 -7.28 -13.13 -5.83
CA GLY A 284 -5.88 -12.80 -6.08
C GLY A 284 -5.62 -11.67 -7.06
N SER A 285 -6.57 -11.36 -7.95
CA SER A 285 -6.51 -10.20 -8.84
C SER A 285 -7.93 -9.76 -9.20
N HIS A 286 -8.33 -8.55 -8.89
CA HIS A 286 -9.70 -8.10 -9.14
C HIS A 286 -9.80 -6.59 -9.28
N ALA A 287 -10.76 -6.15 -10.08
CA ALA A 287 -11.40 -4.87 -9.91
C ALA A 287 -12.63 -5.08 -9.03
N SER A 288 -12.83 -4.26 -8.01
CA SER A 288 -14.02 -4.26 -7.18
C SER A 288 -14.64 -2.87 -7.07
N LEU A 289 -15.95 -2.82 -6.78
CA LEU A 289 -16.70 -1.62 -6.45
C LEU A 289 -17.62 -1.93 -5.27
N TRP A 290 -17.51 -1.19 -4.17
CA TRP A 290 -18.54 -1.23 -3.13
C TRP A 290 -19.64 -0.23 -3.45
N HIS A 291 -20.88 -0.70 -3.47
CA HIS A 291 -22.04 0.14 -3.78
C HIS A 291 -23.32 -0.52 -3.25
N ASP A 292 -24.19 0.27 -2.61
CA ASP A 292 -25.53 -0.15 -2.17
C ASP A 292 -25.52 -1.47 -1.37
N GLY A 293 -24.60 -1.54 -0.39
CA GLY A 293 -24.45 -2.71 0.48
C GLY A 293 -23.93 -3.97 -0.22
N LYS A 294 -23.38 -3.86 -1.43
CA LYS A 294 -22.78 -4.95 -2.19
C LYS A 294 -21.35 -4.63 -2.63
N ILE A 295 -20.57 -5.68 -2.83
CA ILE A 295 -19.30 -5.62 -3.56
C ILE A 295 -19.50 -6.25 -4.94
N TYR A 296 -19.15 -5.50 -5.97
CA TYR A 296 -19.23 -5.89 -7.37
C TYR A 296 -17.84 -6.19 -7.91
N TYR A 297 -17.67 -7.37 -8.49
CA TYR A 297 -16.49 -7.78 -9.25
C TYR A 297 -16.84 -7.83 -10.75
N PRO A 298 -16.76 -6.71 -11.49
CA PRO A 298 -17.31 -6.59 -12.83
C PRO A 298 -16.75 -7.61 -13.84
N ILE A 299 -15.50 -8.03 -13.71
CA ILE A 299 -14.95 -9.07 -14.60
C ILE A 299 -15.62 -10.42 -14.34
N MET A 300 -15.88 -10.74 -13.07
CA MET A 300 -16.56 -11.98 -12.71
C MET A 300 -18.04 -11.95 -13.13
N SER A 301 -18.75 -10.86 -12.88
CA SER A 301 -20.18 -10.75 -13.19
C SER A 301 -20.47 -10.54 -14.68
N GLU A 302 -19.74 -9.65 -15.35
CA GLU A 302 -20.06 -9.21 -16.72
C GLU A 302 -19.29 -9.96 -17.80
N ILE A 303 -18.02 -10.33 -17.55
CA ILE A 303 -17.18 -11.01 -18.55
C ILE A 303 -17.32 -12.53 -18.43
N TYR A 304 -17.20 -13.07 -17.22
CA TYR A 304 -17.38 -14.50 -16.98
C TYR A 304 -18.84 -14.90 -16.80
N GLY A 305 -19.74 -13.93 -16.59
CA GLY A 305 -21.18 -14.18 -16.45
C GLY A 305 -21.60 -14.78 -15.10
N ASP A 306 -20.67 -14.92 -14.14
CA ASP A 306 -20.96 -15.50 -12.83
C ASP A 306 -21.38 -14.40 -11.85
N LYS A 307 -22.69 -14.11 -11.83
CA LYS A 307 -23.26 -13.15 -10.88
C LYS A 307 -23.20 -13.60 -9.43
N LYS A 308 -23.11 -14.90 -9.15
CA LYS A 308 -23.05 -15.42 -7.78
C LYS A 308 -21.70 -15.14 -7.13
N LEU A 309 -20.62 -15.22 -7.91
CA LEU A 309 -19.29 -14.82 -7.46
C LEU A 309 -18.99 -13.35 -7.72
N GLY A 310 -19.64 -12.74 -8.71
CA GLY A 310 -19.39 -11.37 -9.13
C GLY A 310 -20.17 -10.30 -8.39
N ILE A 311 -21.23 -10.64 -7.67
CA ILE A 311 -22.04 -9.68 -6.90
C ILE A 311 -22.34 -10.28 -5.54
N LEU A 312 -21.68 -9.78 -4.51
CA LEU A 312 -21.79 -10.32 -3.15
C LEU A 312 -22.33 -9.24 -2.20
N PRO A 313 -23.15 -9.61 -1.21
CA PRO A 313 -23.47 -8.68 -0.13
C PRO A 313 -22.18 -8.32 0.62
N VAL A 314 -22.07 -7.06 1.03
CA VAL A 314 -21.03 -6.67 1.98
C VAL A 314 -21.30 -7.38 3.30
N ALA A 315 -20.27 -7.94 3.93
CA ALA A 315 -20.42 -8.62 5.22
C ALA A 315 -20.98 -7.64 6.28
N ASN A 316 -21.92 -8.13 7.10
CA ASN A 316 -22.66 -7.31 8.06
C ASN A 316 -21.78 -6.62 9.11
N ASP A 317 -20.56 -7.12 9.33
CA ASP A 317 -19.59 -6.59 10.27
C ASP A 317 -18.57 -5.63 9.63
N CYS A 318 -18.68 -5.38 8.32
CA CYS A 318 -17.89 -4.34 7.66
C CYS A 318 -18.46 -2.94 7.95
N ILE A 319 -17.58 -2.02 8.36
CA ILE A 319 -17.95 -0.64 8.67
C ILE A 319 -17.93 0.19 7.38
N LYS A 320 -19.08 0.78 7.04
CA LYS A 320 -19.24 1.67 5.89
C LYS A 320 -18.69 3.06 6.16
N PHE A 321 -17.90 3.60 5.23
CA PHE A 321 -17.56 5.01 5.15
C PHE A 321 -18.19 5.63 3.91
N ASP A 322 -19.07 6.61 4.11
CA ASP A 322 -19.62 7.41 3.03
C ASP A 322 -18.87 8.73 2.94
N THR A 323 -18.03 8.86 1.92
CA THR A 323 -17.15 10.01 1.71
C THR A 323 -17.72 11.00 0.70
N GLY A 324 -18.97 10.81 0.26
CA GLY A 324 -19.62 11.63 -0.77
C GLY A 324 -19.03 11.45 -2.17
N ILE A 325 -18.27 10.37 -2.40
CA ILE A 325 -17.74 10.03 -3.72
C ILE A 325 -18.86 9.37 -4.53
N GLU A 326 -19.01 9.80 -5.78
CA GLU A 326 -19.90 9.15 -6.75
C GLU A 326 -19.19 7.99 -7.45
N LYS A 327 -19.94 6.95 -7.84
CA LYS A 327 -19.39 5.77 -8.51
C LYS A 327 -18.66 6.14 -9.81
N GLU A 328 -19.26 7.05 -10.59
CA GLU A 328 -18.75 7.52 -11.88
C GLU A 328 -17.39 8.22 -11.73
N TYR A 329 -17.17 8.90 -10.60
CA TYR A 329 -15.89 9.55 -10.30
C TYR A 329 -14.74 8.54 -10.29
N CYS A 330 -14.93 7.40 -9.61
CA CYS A 330 -13.90 6.36 -9.52
C CYS A 330 -13.66 5.66 -10.86
N GLN A 331 -14.72 5.45 -11.65
CA GLN A 331 -14.62 4.86 -12.99
C GLN A 331 -13.85 5.78 -13.94
N ASN A 332 -14.14 7.08 -13.90
CA ASN A 332 -13.44 8.10 -14.70
C ASN A 332 -11.96 8.19 -14.32
N TYR A 333 -11.63 8.11 -13.02
CA TYR A 333 -10.24 8.05 -12.58
C TYR A 333 -9.53 6.82 -13.17
N ALA A 334 -10.12 5.63 -13.05
CA ALA A 334 -9.53 4.41 -13.58
C ALA A 334 -9.30 4.51 -15.10
N LEU A 335 -10.30 5.01 -15.83
CA LEU A 335 -10.23 5.21 -17.27
C LEU A 335 -9.11 6.18 -17.66
N LYS A 336 -8.96 7.30 -16.93
CA LYS A 336 -7.98 8.35 -17.22
C LYS A 336 -6.55 7.96 -16.85
N ASN A 337 -6.37 7.32 -15.69
CA ASN A 337 -5.07 7.16 -15.05
C ASN A 337 -4.52 5.73 -15.09
N LEU A 338 -5.38 4.72 -15.21
CA LEU A 338 -5.00 3.30 -15.19
C LEU A 338 -5.10 2.63 -16.58
N THR A 339 -5.56 3.37 -17.60
CA THR A 339 -5.49 2.93 -19.00
C THR A 339 -4.40 3.68 -19.76
N PHE A 340 -4.09 3.20 -20.97
CA PHE A 340 -3.19 3.90 -21.88
C PHE A 340 -3.92 4.88 -22.82
N LEU A 341 -5.25 4.98 -22.75
CA LEU A 341 -6.07 5.74 -23.70
C LEU A 341 -5.69 7.22 -23.71
N THR A 342 -5.43 7.78 -22.52
CA THR A 342 -5.02 9.19 -22.37
C THR A 342 -3.60 9.47 -22.85
N ARG A 343 -2.76 8.45 -22.99
CA ARG A 343 -1.38 8.56 -23.46
C ARG A 343 -1.21 8.08 -24.89
N MET A 344 -2.30 7.67 -25.52
CA MET A 344 -2.30 7.14 -26.87
C MET A 344 -1.96 8.27 -27.87
N PRO A 345 -1.06 8.03 -28.84
CA PRO A 345 -0.82 8.98 -29.94
C PRO A 345 -2.12 9.34 -30.68
N GLU A 346 -2.25 10.60 -31.11
CA GLU A 346 -3.44 11.11 -31.80
C GLU A 346 -3.85 10.28 -33.02
N GLN A 347 -2.88 9.74 -33.77
CA GLN A 347 -3.15 8.87 -34.91
C GLN A 347 -3.88 7.59 -34.49
N LEU A 348 -3.51 6.99 -33.36
CA LEU A 348 -4.15 5.79 -32.83
C LEU A 348 -5.52 6.11 -32.21
N LYS A 349 -5.66 7.28 -31.56
CA LYS A 349 -6.98 7.72 -31.07
C LYS A 349 -7.98 7.85 -32.23
N LYS A 350 -7.56 8.48 -33.33
CA LYS A 350 -8.36 8.60 -34.56
C LYS A 350 -8.70 7.23 -35.15
N LEU A 351 -7.72 6.31 -35.23
CA LEU A 351 -7.93 4.96 -35.75
C LEU A 351 -9.01 4.19 -34.96
N HIS A 352 -9.03 4.35 -33.64
CA HIS A 352 -9.95 3.64 -32.74
C HIS A 352 -11.20 4.43 -32.37
N ASN A 353 -11.45 5.60 -32.98
CA ASN A 353 -12.56 6.50 -32.64
C ASN A 353 -12.66 6.84 -31.14
N ILE A 354 -11.51 7.03 -30.47
CA ILE A 354 -11.48 7.39 -29.05
C ILE A 354 -11.80 8.89 -28.90
N PRO A 355 -12.80 9.27 -28.10
CA PRO A 355 -13.18 10.68 -27.91
C PRO A 355 -12.03 11.56 -27.39
N GLU A 356 -11.98 12.82 -27.83
CA GLU A 356 -10.94 13.79 -27.43
C GLU A 356 -10.95 14.12 -25.94
N GLU A 357 -12.11 13.98 -25.27
CA GLU A 357 -12.30 14.13 -23.82
C GLU A 357 -11.44 13.16 -22.98
N TYR A 358 -10.91 12.10 -23.60
CA TYR A 358 -9.91 11.22 -23.00
C TYR A 358 -8.47 11.68 -23.27
N SER A 359 -8.23 12.95 -23.62
CA SER A 359 -6.88 13.51 -23.76
C SER A 359 -6.34 14.01 -22.41
N PRO A 360 -5.02 13.99 -22.18
CA PRO A 360 -4.47 14.60 -20.98
C PRO A 360 -4.76 16.10 -21.04
N MET A 361 -5.31 16.68 -19.97
CA MET A 361 -5.31 18.14 -19.83
C MET A 361 -3.85 18.60 -19.90
N SER A 362 -3.60 19.60 -20.74
CA SER A 362 -2.28 20.18 -21.04
C SER A 362 -1.52 20.66 -19.80
#